data_AF-A0AA39HMV3-F1
#
_entry.id   AF-A0AA39HMV3-F1
#
_cell.length_a   1.000
_cell.length_b   1.000
_cell.length_c   1.000
_cell.angle_alpha   90.00
_cell.angle_beta   90.00
_cell.angle_gamma   90.00
#
_symmetry.space_group_name_H-M   'P 1'
#
loop_
_entity.id
_entity.type
_entity.pdbx_description
1 polymer ?
#
loop_
_entity_poly.entity_id
_entity_poly.type
_entity_poly.pdbx_seq_one_letter_code
_entity_poly.pdbx_strand_id
1 'polypeptide(L)'
;MKFLLLALLPAAVLCSIAMDAVDFKDFQCGTNSLIREGVHLFVAEGCYVRMDSINVCCVEHDTCYDEQKGRKSCDATFCNCLNDAVANMTLTEDPKDDVTCPRTSSLMCRAVEKFGELPYHMVKVNATMEKVKASWGKSVTYVKSHAPEIFQKMANMKSGWQKTKTAFQKAKFGVANLWNKAKNMVSKHSD
;
A
#
# COMPACT_ATOMS: atom_id res chain seq x y z
N MET A 1 -52.94 -55.77 16.77
CA MET A 1 -51.58 -55.51 17.28
C MET A 1 -50.83 -54.68 16.24
N LYS A 2 -50.93 -53.36 16.35
CA LYS A 2 -50.23 -52.34 15.57
C LYS A 2 -49.86 -51.26 16.58
N PHE A 3 -48.81 -50.50 16.30
CA PHE A 3 -48.22 -49.44 17.16
C PHE A 3 -47.19 -49.95 18.17
N LEU A 4 -45.97 -50.23 17.70
CA LEU A 4 -44.74 -50.10 18.51
C LEU A 4 -43.49 -50.14 17.62
N LEU A 5 -43.44 -49.27 16.60
CA LEU A 5 -42.22 -48.97 15.85
C LEU A 5 -42.34 -47.54 15.33
N LEU A 6 -42.04 -46.54 16.17
CA LEU A 6 -41.77 -45.14 15.79
C LEU A 6 -41.27 -44.37 17.04
N ALA A 7 -40.20 -44.88 17.65
CA ALA A 7 -39.31 -44.09 18.47
C ALA A 7 -37.93 -44.22 17.82
N LEU A 8 -37.16 -43.14 17.77
CA LEU A 8 -35.87 -42.98 17.05
C LEU A 8 -35.98 -42.37 15.64
N LEU A 9 -36.60 -41.20 15.52
CA LEU A 9 -36.06 -40.17 14.64
C LEU A 9 -35.31 -39.18 15.54
N PRO A 10 -34.00 -38.96 15.34
CA PRO A 10 -33.22 -38.12 16.22
C PRO A 10 -33.72 -36.68 16.12
N ALA A 11 -33.86 -36.02 17.27
CA ALA A 11 -34.07 -34.57 17.39
C ALA A 11 -32.87 -33.74 16.86
N ALA A 12 -32.05 -34.31 15.97
CA ALA A 12 -30.85 -33.72 15.39
C ALA A 12 -31.10 -33.03 14.04
N VAL A 13 -32.34 -33.01 13.55
CA VAL A 13 -32.74 -32.24 12.35
C VAL A 13 -33.53 -30.99 12.76
N LEU A 14 -33.25 -30.43 13.93
CA LEU A 14 -33.48 -29.01 14.19
C LEU A 14 -32.21 -28.26 13.78
N CYS A 15 -32.10 -28.09 12.46
CA CYS A 15 -31.39 -27.06 11.74
C CYS A 15 -30.39 -26.25 12.60
N SER A 16 -29.18 -26.78 12.75
CA SER A 16 -27.99 -26.03 13.17
C SER A 16 -27.52 -25.10 12.06
N ILE A 17 -28.37 -24.19 11.58
CA ILE A 17 -27.87 -22.97 10.93
C ILE A 17 -27.30 -22.10 12.05
N ALA A 18 -26.13 -22.49 12.54
CA ALA A 18 -25.20 -21.52 13.09
C ALA A 18 -24.91 -20.56 11.94
N MET A 19 -25.40 -19.32 12.06
CA MET A 19 -24.91 -18.24 11.23
C MET A 19 -23.49 -17.98 11.72
N ASP A 20 -22.52 -18.65 11.10
CA ASP A 20 -21.11 -18.46 11.41
C ASP A 20 -20.75 -17.04 10.98
N ALA A 21 -20.57 -16.13 11.95
CA ALA A 21 -20.04 -14.82 11.63
C ALA A 21 -18.70 -14.91 10.89
N VAL A 22 -18.46 -13.95 9.98
CA VAL A 22 -17.19 -13.81 9.26
C VAL A 22 -15.99 -13.95 10.22
N ASP A 23 -15.17 -14.97 9.98
CA ASP A 23 -13.86 -15.14 10.62
C ASP A 23 -12.98 -13.91 10.34
N PHE A 24 -12.14 -13.51 11.30
CA PHE A 24 -11.24 -12.35 11.14
C PHE A 24 -10.37 -12.41 9.87
N LYS A 25 -10.00 -13.62 9.43
CA LYS A 25 -9.18 -13.83 8.22
C LYS A 25 -9.91 -13.41 6.93
N ASP A 26 -11.23 -13.51 6.91
CA ASP A 26 -12.10 -13.24 5.76
C ASP A 26 -12.79 -11.86 5.85
N PHE A 27 -12.71 -11.22 7.02
CA PHE A 27 -13.20 -9.87 7.26
C PHE A 27 -12.28 -8.82 6.62
N GLN A 28 -12.85 -7.90 5.84
CA GLN A 28 -12.14 -6.93 5.02
C GLN A 28 -12.30 -5.48 5.49
N CYS A 29 -13.24 -5.18 6.39
CA CYS A 29 -13.43 -3.81 6.84
C CYS A 29 -12.22 -3.29 7.63
N GLY A 30 -11.43 -2.39 7.04
CA GLY A 30 -10.33 -1.71 7.72
C GLY A 30 -9.12 -1.50 6.81
N THR A 31 -8.32 -0.49 7.10
CA THR A 31 -7.22 -0.06 6.21
C THR A 31 -5.91 -0.81 6.44
N ASN A 32 -5.76 -1.47 7.59
CA ASN A 32 -4.61 -2.30 7.95
C ASN A 32 -5.02 -3.30 9.03
N SER A 33 -4.14 -4.25 9.35
CA SER A 33 -4.45 -5.35 10.27
C SER A 33 -4.95 -4.92 11.64
N LEU A 34 -4.37 -3.86 12.23
CA LEU A 34 -4.78 -3.38 13.56
C LEU A 34 -6.17 -2.74 13.54
N ILE A 35 -6.43 -1.91 12.53
CA ILE A 35 -7.74 -1.28 12.36
C ILE A 35 -8.79 -2.34 12.02
N ARG A 36 -8.45 -3.31 11.17
CA ARG A 36 -9.34 -4.39 10.77
C ARG A 36 -9.72 -5.29 11.95
N GLU A 37 -8.77 -5.59 12.83
CA GLU A 37 -9.04 -6.36 14.05
C GLU A 37 -9.96 -5.57 14.99
N GLY A 38 -9.69 -4.28 15.19
CA GLY A 38 -10.55 -3.43 16.01
C GLY A 38 -11.97 -3.29 15.45
N VAL A 39 -12.11 -3.16 14.13
CA VAL A 39 -13.42 -3.09 13.46
C VAL A 39 -14.13 -4.44 13.51
N HIS A 40 -13.41 -5.56 13.34
CA HIS A 40 -13.98 -6.90 13.45
C HIS A 40 -14.60 -7.13 14.84
N LEU A 41 -13.87 -6.81 15.91
CA LEU A 41 -14.39 -6.89 17.28
C LEU A 41 -15.57 -5.93 17.51
N PHE A 42 -15.48 -4.71 16.99
CA PHE A 42 -16.55 -3.72 17.11
C PHE A 42 -17.86 -4.17 16.44
N VAL A 43 -17.77 -4.77 15.24
CA VAL A 43 -18.94 -5.31 14.54
C VAL A 43 -19.40 -6.62 15.19
N ALA A 44 -18.51 -7.49 15.65
CA ALA A 44 -18.87 -8.72 16.34
C ALA A 44 -19.66 -8.45 17.63
N GLU A 45 -19.31 -7.39 18.38
CA GLU A 45 -20.05 -7.02 19.60
C GLU A 45 -21.33 -6.22 19.27
N GLY A 46 -21.29 -5.37 18.25
CA GLY A 46 -22.38 -4.44 17.95
C GLY A 46 -23.42 -4.94 16.95
N CYS A 47 -23.06 -5.89 16.10
CA CYS A 47 -23.90 -6.45 15.05
C CYS A 47 -23.38 -7.80 14.52
N TYR A 48 -23.26 -8.79 15.41
CA TYR A 48 -22.75 -10.11 15.06
C TYR A 48 -23.51 -10.74 13.88
N VAL A 49 -24.84 -10.71 13.92
CA VAL A 49 -25.71 -11.39 12.95
C VAL A 49 -25.68 -10.79 11.54
N ARG A 50 -25.09 -9.60 11.34
CA ARG A 50 -24.92 -8.97 10.02
C ARG A 50 -23.47 -8.79 9.62
N MET A 51 -22.52 -9.47 10.28
CA MET A 51 -21.11 -9.39 9.94
C MET A 51 -20.86 -9.69 8.46
N ASP A 52 -21.51 -10.71 7.90
CA ASP A 52 -21.38 -11.09 6.50
C ASP A 52 -21.82 -9.96 5.57
N SER A 53 -23.03 -9.43 5.78
CA SER A 53 -23.59 -8.33 4.98
C SER A 53 -22.76 -7.05 5.08
N ILE A 54 -22.30 -6.72 6.29
CA ILE A 54 -21.41 -5.56 6.52
C ILE A 54 -20.08 -5.76 5.79
N ASN A 55 -19.53 -6.98 5.82
CA ASN A 55 -18.27 -7.30 5.15
C ASN A 55 -18.37 -7.16 3.63
N VAL A 56 -19.50 -7.55 3.03
CA VAL A 56 -19.77 -7.31 1.60
C VAL A 56 -19.70 -5.81 1.28
N CYS A 57 -20.31 -4.95 2.10
CA CYS A 57 -20.23 -3.50 1.91
C CYS A 57 -18.78 -2.99 1.94
N CYS A 58 -17.94 -3.55 2.82
CA CYS A 58 -16.53 -3.17 2.90
C CYS A 58 -15.73 -3.58 1.66
N VAL A 59 -15.96 -4.78 1.14
CA VAL A 59 -15.34 -5.24 -0.12
C VAL A 59 -15.70 -4.32 -1.29
N GLU A 60 -16.97 -3.91 -1.39
CA GLU A 60 -17.43 -3.00 -2.42
C GLU A 60 -16.86 -1.58 -2.26
N HIS A 61 -16.73 -1.09 -1.02
CA HIS A 61 -16.13 0.22 -0.71
C HIS A 61 -14.65 0.27 -1.07
N ASP A 62 -13.88 -0.74 -0.68
CA ASP A 62 -12.46 -0.87 -1.02
C ASP A 62 -12.28 -0.95 -2.55
N THR A 63 -13.13 -1.72 -3.24
CA THR A 63 -13.14 -1.77 -4.71
C THR A 63 -13.42 -0.40 -5.32
N CYS A 64 -14.39 0.35 -4.79
CA CYS A 64 -14.70 1.69 -5.25
C CYS A 64 -13.53 2.67 -5.05
N TYR A 65 -12.80 2.52 -3.95
CA TYR A 65 -11.58 3.27 -3.65
C TYR A 65 -10.45 2.92 -4.61
N ASP A 66 -10.23 1.63 -4.87
CA ASP A 66 -9.25 1.12 -5.84
C ASP A 66 -9.50 1.66 -7.25
N GLU A 67 -10.77 1.68 -7.66
CA GLU A 67 -11.21 2.20 -8.95
C GLU A 67 -11.28 3.73 -9.00
N GLN A 68 -11.06 4.41 -7.86
CA GLN A 68 -11.02 5.87 -7.76
C GLN A 68 -12.30 6.54 -8.30
N LYS A 69 -13.46 5.94 -8.03
CA LYS A 69 -14.79 6.41 -8.50
C LYS A 69 -15.29 7.69 -7.83
N GLY A 70 -14.48 8.29 -6.95
CA GLY A 70 -14.80 9.52 -6.22
C GLY A 70 -15.20 9.23 -4.78
N ARG A 71 -14.40 9.69 -3.82
CA ARG A 71 -14.57 9.40 -2.38
C ARG A 71 -16.00 9.59 -1.88
N LYS A 72 -16.59 10.77 -2.09
CA LYS A 72 -17.95 11.07 -1.62
C LYS A 72 -19.00 10.12 -2.19
N SER A 73 -18.83 9.67 -3.44
CA SER A 73 -19.72 8.70 -4.07
C SER A 73 -19.52 7.31 -3.48
N CYS A 74 -18.27 6.89 -3.25
CA CYS A 74 -17.95 5.62 -2.61
C CYS A 74 -18.49 5.57 -1.17
N ASP A 75 -18.24 6.62 -0.38
CA ASP A 75 -18.71 6.71 1.01
C ASP A 75 -20.24 6.68 1.08
N ALA A 76 -20.94 7.42 0.21
CA ALA A 76 -22.40 7.40 0.15
C ALA A 76 -22.95 6.02 -0.24
N THR A 77 -22.32 5.34 -1.21
CA THR A 77 -22.70 3.99 -1.64
C THR A 77 -22.50 2.99 -0.50
N PHE A 78 -21.38 3.08 0.20
CA PHE A 78 -21.09 2.27 1.38
C PHE A 78 -22.10 2.50 2.50
N CYS A 79 -22.43 3.75 2.82
CA CYS A 79 -23.44 4.09 3.82
C CYS A 79 -24.82 3.52 3.45
N ASN A 80 -25.20 3.55 2.18
CA ASN A 80 -26.46 2.94 1.73
C ASN A 80 -26.43 1.42 1.86
N CYS A 81 -25.33 0.77 1.44
CA CYS A 81 -25.15 -0.67 1.63
C CYS A 81 -25.25 -1.07 3.11
N LEU A 82 -24.60 -0.30 4.01
CA LEU A 82 -24.68 -0.54 5.45
C LEU A 82 -26.09 -0.34 6.01
N ASN A 83 -26.87 0.59 5.48
CA ASN A 83 -28.26 0.77 5.88
C ASN A 83 -29.11 -0.42 5.41
N ASP A 84 -28.91 -0.89 4.18
CA ASP A 84 -29.63 -2.04 3.63
C ASP A 84 -29.25 -3.36 4.35
N ALA A 85 -27.98 -3.51 4.74
CA ALA A 85 -27.48 -4.65 5.49
C ALA A 85 -28.16 -4.81 6.87
N VAL A 86 -28.62 -3.70 7.46
CA VAL A 86 -29.27 -3.66 8.77
C VAL A 86 -30.77 -3.39 8.70
N ALA A 87 -31.29 -2.97 7.54
CA ALA A 87 -32.72 -2.86 7.28
C ALA A 87 -33.32 -4.27 7.17
N ASN A 88 -34.39 -4.55 7.91
CA ASN A 88 -35.04 -5.87 8.04
C ASN A 88 -34.43 -6.83 9.06
N MET A 89 -33.83 -6.32 10.15
CA MET A 89 -33.76 -7.10 11.39
C MET A 89 -35.19 -7.42 11.85
N THR A 90 -35.65 -8.64 11.60
CA THR A 90 -36.86 -9.16 12.25
C THR A 90 -36.52 -9.44 13.70
N LEU A 91 -37.46 -9.15 14.61
CA LEU A 91 -37.41 -9.26 16.09
C LEU A 91 -37.06 -10.67 16.66
N THR A 92 -36.50 -11.55 15.84
CA THR A 92 -36.16 -12.95 16.10
C THR A 92 -34.68 -13.16 16.40
N GLU A 93 -33.83 -12.16 16.14
CA GLU A 93 -32.40 -12.12 16.48
C GLU A 93 -32.25 -11.23 17.72
N ASP A 94 -31.38 -11.61 18.68
CA ASP A 94 -31.22 -11.04 20.04
C ASP A 94 -31.74 -9.60 20.23
N PRO A 95 -32.59 -9.30 21.24
CA PRO A 95 -33.09 -7.94 21.49
C PRO A 95 -32.03 -6.83 21.59
N LYS A 96 -30.77 -7.18 21.84
CA LYS A 96 -29.65 -6.22 21.80
C LYS A 96 -29.34 -5.74 20.38
N ASP A 97 -29.47 -6.60 19.39
CA ASP A 97 -29.07 -6.35 18.00
C ASP A 97 -29.94 -5.28 17.32
N ASP A 98 -31.23 -5.18 17.69
CA ASP A 98 -32.18 -4.20 17.15
C ASP A 98 -31.74 -2.74 17.38
N VAL A 99 -30.96 -2.48 18.45
CA VAL A 99 -30.47 -1.13 18.78
C VAL A 99 -28.98 -0.96 18.46
N THR A 100 -28.16 -1.98 18.72
CA THR A 100 -26.70 -1.86 18.55
C THR A 100 -26.29 -1.93 17.08
N CYS A 101 -27.00 -2.68 16.25
CA CYS A 101 -26.60 -2.88 14.87
C CYS A 101 -26.79 -1.62 13.99
N PRO A 102 -27.95 -0.93 14.02
CA PRO A 102 -28.09 0.34 13.31
C PRO A 102 -27.09 1.40 13.78
N ARG A 103 -26.78 1.41 15.09
CA ARG A 103 -25.76 2.31 15.65
C ARG A 103 -24.36 2.00 15.13
N THR A 104 -24.01 0.71 15.04
CA THR A 104 -22.73 0.22 14.52
C THR A 104 -22.56 0.61 13.05
N SER A 105 -23.56 0.32 12.22
CA SER A 105 -23.63 0.75 10.81
C SER A 105 -23.48 2.27 10.66
N SER A 106 -24.21 3.06 11.46
CA SER A 106 -24.11 4.53 11.42
C SER A 106 -22.72 5.05 11.79
N LEU A 107 -22.06 4.43 12.78
CA LEU A 107 -20.71 4.81 13.19
C LEU A 107 -19.67 4.47 12.11
N MET A 108 -19.81 3.34 11.44
CA MET A 108 -18.94 2.96 10.31
C MET A 108 -19.10 3.95 9.14
N CYS A 109 -20.33 4.30 8.77
CA CYS A 109 -20.61 5.32 7.75
C CYS A 109 -19.92 6.66 8.10
N ARG A 110 -20.11 7.18 9.32
CA ARG A 110 -19.48 8.42 9.75
C ARG A 110 -17.95 8.35 9.77
N ALA A 111 -17.39 7.18 10.08
CA ALA A 111 -15.95 6.97 10.10
C ALA A 111 -15.35 7.13 8.70
N VAL A 112 -15.95 6.54 7.66
CA VAL A 112 -15.44 6.69 6.28
C VAL A 112 -15.64 8.11 5.76
N GLU A 113 -16.77 8.76 6.06
CA GLU A 113 -17.00 10.14 5.64
C GLU A 113 -15.95 11.11 6.21
N LYS A 114 -15.55 10.90 7.46
CA LYS A 114 -14.64 11.76 8.21
C LYS A 114 -13.15 11.43 8.00
N PHE A 115 -12.81 10.15 7.91
CA PHE A 115 -11.42 9.69 7.89
C PHE A 115 -11.00 9.00 6.58
N GLY A 116 -11.94 8.82 5.65
CA GLY A 116 -11.71 8.12 4.38
C GLY A 116 -10.84 8.86 3.37
N GLU A 117 -10.53 10.15 3.57
CA GLU A 117 -9.71 10.93 2.64
C GLU A 117 -8.30 10.37 2.48
N LEU A 118 -7.61 10.09 3.59
CA LEU A 118 -6.26 9.53 3.53
C LEU A 118 -6.23 8.15 2.85
N PRO A 119 -7.04 7.15 3.26
CA PRO A 119 -7.06 5.85 2.59
C PRO A 119 -7.41 5.95 1.10
N TYR A 120 -8.37 6.80 0.72
CA TYR A 120 -8.76 7.00 -0.68
C TYR A 120 -7.59 7.47 -1.55
N HIS A 121 -6.76 8.39 -1.06
CA HIS A 121 -5.62 8.90 -1.82
C HIS A 121 -4.39 7.96 -1.76
N MET A 122 -4.23 7.21 -0.68
CA MET A 122 -3.09 6.29 -0.51
C MET A 122 -3.10 5.14 -1.51
N VAL A 123 -4.27 4.70 -1.98
CA VAL A 123 -4.43 3.75 -3.10
C VAL A 123 -3.63 4.18 -4.32
N LYS A 124 -3.78 5.44 -4.76
CA LYS A 124 -3.03 6.01 -5.90
C LYS A 124 -1.53 6.08 -5.65
N VAL A 125 -1.13 6.47 -4.44
CA VAL A 125 0.28 6.57 -4.06
C VAL A 125 0.92 5.20 -4.07
N ASN A 126 0.26 4.18 -3.52
CA ASN A 126 0.74 2.80 -3.51
C ASN A 126 0.89 2.26 -4.93
N ALA A 127 -0.12 2.43 -5.79
CA ALA A 127 -0.04 2.02 -7.20
C ALA A 127 1.12 2.73 -7.94
N THR A 128 1.39 3.99 -7.61
CA THR A 128 2.52 4.75 -8.17
C THR A 128 3.86 4.22 -7.63
N MET A 129 3.94 3.96 -6.33
CA MET A 129 5.13 3.44 -5.66
C MET A 129 5.51 2.05 -6.20
N GLU A 130 4.55 1.18 -6.47
CA GLU A 130 4.82 -0.13 -7.08
C GLU A 130 5.41 0.01 -8.50
N LYS A 131 4.92 0.96 -9.29
CA LYS A 131 5.52 1.28 -10.60
C LYS A 131 6.95 1.81 -10.45
N VAL A 132 7.19 2.68 -9.47
CA VAL A 132 8.53 3.22 -9.19
C VAL A 132 9.47 2.12 -8.73
N LYS A 133 9.05 1.24 -7.81
CA LYS A 133 9.83 0.07 -7.34
C LYS A 133 10.17 -0.85 -8.51
N ALA A 134 9.20 -1.16 -9.38
CA ALA A 134 9.42 -1.98 -10.55
C ALA A 134 10.43 -1.33 -11.53
N SER A 135 10.34 -0.02 -11.74
CA SER A 135 11.30 0.73 -12.56
C SER A 135 12.71 0.75 -11.94
N TRP A 136 12.81 0.97 -10.63
CA TRP A 136 14.08 0.95 -9.92
C TRP A 136 14.73 -0.43 -9.94
N GLY A 137 13.95 -1.51 -9.79
CA GLY A 137 14.44 -2.88 -9.92
C GLY A 137 15.08 -3.14 -11.29
N LYS A 138 14.50 -2.60 -12.36
CA LYS A 138 15.08 -2.66 -13.71
C LYS A 138 16.39 -1.89 -13.81
N SER A 139 16.43 -0.65 -13.31
CA SER A 139 17.65 0.18 -13.31
C SER A 139 18.80 -0.44 -12.51
N VAL A 140 18.50 -0.98 -11.31
CA VAL A 140 19.49 -1.68 -10.48
C VAL A 140 20.02 -2.92 -11.19
N THR A 141 19.16 -3.69 -11.84
CA THR A 141 19.57 -4.88 -12.60
C THR A 141 20.44 -4.52 -13.80
N TYR A 142 20.10 -3.45 -14.51
CA TYR A 142 20.89 -2.92 -15.63
C TYR A 142 22.28 -2.45 -15.16
N VAL A 143 22.35 -1.65 -14.10
CA VAL A 143 23.63 -1.18 -13.54
C VAL A 143 24.47 -2.36 -13.03
N LYS A 144 23.85 -3.35 -12.37
CA LYS A 144 24.57 -4.52 -11.87
C LYS A 144 25.15 -5.38 -13.00
N SER A 145 24.42 -5.55 -14.10
CA SER A 145 24.88 -6.31 -15.28
C SER A 145 25.98 -5.58 -16.06
N HIS A 146 25.99 -4.25 -16.07
CA HIS A 146 26.99 -3.44 -16.79
C HIS A 146 28.07 -2.84 -15.88
N ALA A 147 28.04 -3.16 -14.58
CA ALA A 147 29.01 -2.69 -13.59
C ALA A 147 30.47 -2.88 -14.04
N PRO A 148 30.92 -4.07 -14.51
CA PRO A 148 32.31 -4.24 -14.92
C PRO A 148 32.72 -3.33 -16.08
N GLU A 149 31.88 -3.16 -17.10
CA GLU A 149 32.16 -2.24 -18.21
C GLU A 149 32.18 -0.76 -17.77
N ILE A 150 31.26 -0.37 -16.89
CA ILE A 150 31.19 0.98 -16.34
C ILE A 150 32.43 1.28 -15.51
N PHE A 151 32.84 0.37 -14.63
CA PHE A 151 34.06 0.53 -13.83
C PHE A 151 35.31 0.57 -14.70
N GLN A 152 35.37 -0.23 -15.77
CA GLN A 152 36.49 -0.22 -16.71
C GLN A 152 36.57 1.11 -17.47
N LYS A 153 35.43 1.66 -17.94
CA LYS A 153 35.38 3.00 -18.54
C LYS A 153 35.83 4.09 -17.57
N MET A 154 35.40 4.04 -16.31
CA MET A 154 35.83 4.98 -15.27
C MET A 154 37.34 4.88 -14.97
N ALA A 155 37.89 3.67 -14.91
CA ALA A 155 39.33 3.46 -14.71
C ALA A 155 40.15 4.02 -15.88
N ASN A 156 39.71 3.78 -17.12
CA ASN A 156 40.34 4.31 -18.33
C ASN A 156 40.31 5.84 -18.34
N MET A 157 39.18 6.45 -17.99
CA MET A 157 39.02 7.90 -17.91
C MET A 157 39.91 8.52 -16.84
N LYS A 158 40.01 7.90 -15.66
CA LYS A 158 40.90 8.32 -14.57
C LYS A 158 42.38 8.28 -15.01
N SER A 159 42.78 7.22 -15.72
CA SER A 159 44.14 7.10 -16.24
C SER A 159 44.47 8.16 -17.31
N GLY A 160 43.50 8.47 -18.19
CA GLY A 160 43.63 9.54 -19.19
C GLY A 160 43.78 10.91 -18.55
N TRP A 161 42.99 11.20 -17.51
CA TRP A 161 43.06 12.46 -16.77
C TRP A 161 44.39 12.66 -16.02
N GLN A 162 44.98 11.57 -15.49
CA GLN A 162 46.32 11.65 -14.89
C GLN A 162 47.37 11.98 -15.95
N LYS A 163 47.33 11.33 -17.12
CA LYS A 163 48.27 11.60 -18.22
C LYS A 163 48.20 13.04 -18.71
N THR A 164 46.99 13.60 -18.88
CA THR A 164 46.83 15.01 -19.30
C THR A 164 47.32 15.97 -18.22
N LYS A 165 47.08 15.68 -16.94
CA LYS A 165 47.59 16.49 -15.82
C LYS A 165 49.13 16.51 -15.79
N THR A 166 49.78 15.37 -15.97
CA THR A 166 51.25 15.29 -16.01
C THR A 166 51.82 16.00 -17.24
N ALA A 167 51.19 15.86 -18.41
CA ALA A 167 51.60 16.57 -19.63
C ALA A 167 51.51 18.09 -19.46
N PHE A 168 50.42 18.58 -18.85
CA PHE A 168 50.24 20.00 -18.55
C PHE A 168 51.31 20.53 -17.58
N GLN A 169 51.63 19.77 -16.52
CA GLN A 169 52.71 20.13 -15.60
C GLN A 169 54.07 20.20 -16.30
N LYS A 170 54.40 19.21 -17.16
CA LYS A 170 55.65 19.19 -17.92
C LYS A 170 55.77 20.38 -18.88
N ALA A 171 54.67 20.74 -19.55
CA ALA A 171 54.63 21.92 -20.40
C ALA A 171 54.85 23.22 -19.59
N LYS A 172 54.21 23.34 -18.42
CA LYS A 172 54.39 24.49 -17.52
C LYS A 172 55.85 24.68 -17.09
N PHE A 173 56.54 23.60 -16.72
CA PHE A 173 57.98 23.67 -16.38
C PHE A 173 58.86 24.01 -17.59
N GLY A 174 58.54 23.49 -18.77
CA GLY A 174 59.25 23.83 -20.02
C GLY A 174 59.16 25.33 -20.37
N VAL A 175 57.97 25.92 -20.25
CA VAL A 175 57.76 27.36 -20.47
C VAL A 175 58.51 28.19 -19.44
N ALA A 176 58.50 27.80 -18.16
CA ALA A 176 59.25 28.50 -17.11
C ALA A 176 60.77 28.50 -17.36
N ASN A 177 61.33 27.36 -17.80
CA ASN A 177 62.75 27.25 -18.15
C ASN A 177 63.11 28.10 -19.37
N LEU A 178 62.27 28.12 -20.41
CA LEU A 178 62.48 28.97 -21.59
C LEU A 178 62.44 30.46 -21.23
N TRP A 179 61.51 30.86 -20.38
CA TRP A 179 61.40 32.24 -19.92
C TRP A 179 62.61 32.69 -19.09
N ASN A 180 63.09 31.84 -18.18
CA ASN A 180 64.32 32.10 -17.42
C ASN A 180 65.55 32.19 -18.34
N LYS A 181 65.64 31.32 -19.36
CA LYS A 181 66.72 31.36 -20.35
C LYS A 181 66.69 32.66 -21.17
N ALA A 182 65.50 33.10 -21.60
CA ALA A 182 65.32 34.36 -22.31
C ALA A 182 65.72 35.57 -21.46
N LYS A 183 65.31 35.61 -20.18
CA LYS A 183 65.75 36.65 -19.23
C LYS A 183 67.27 36.75 -19.10
N ASN A 184 67.95 35.61 -18.98
CA ASN A 184 69.41 35.58 -18.84
C ASN A 184 70.14 35.99 -20.12
N MET A 185 69.52 35.84 -21.30
CA MET A 185 70.07 36.34 -22.56
C MET A 185 69.92 37.86 -22.67
N VAL A 186 68.76 38.40 -22.26
CA VAL A 186 68.52 39.85 -22.22
C VAL A 186 69.47 40.55 -21.24
N SER A 187 69.75 39.95 -20.08
CA SER A 187 70.67 40.56 -19.11
C SER A 187 72.14 40.59 -19.55
N LYS A 188 72.55 39.71 -20.48
CA LYS A 188 73.94 39.64 -20.99
C LYS A 188 74.23 40.61 -22.14
N HIS A 189 73.21 41.27 -22.68
CA HIS A 189 73.36 42.26 -23.75
C HIS A 189 73.18 43.71 -23.28
N SER A 190 73.07 43.91 -21.96
CA SER A 190 72.93 45.23 -21.32
C SER A 190 74.21 45.73 -20.63
N ASP A 191 75.33 45.04 -20.83
CA ASP A 191 76.69 45.47 -20.47
C ASP A 191 77.45 45.87 -21.75
#